data_AF-A0A3C2DWE9-F1
#
_entry.id   AF-A0A3C2DWE9-F1
#
_cell.length_a   1.000
_cell.length_b   1.000
_cell.length_c   1.000
_cell.angle_alpha   90.00
_cell.angle_beta   90.00
_cell.angle_gamma   90.00
#
_symmetry.space_group_name_H-M   'P 1'
#
loop_
_entity.id
_entity.type
_entity.pdbx_description
1 polymer ?
#
loop_
_entity_poly.entity_id
_entity_poly.type
_entity_poly.pdbx_seq_one_letter_code
_entity_poly.pdbx_strand_id
1 'polypeptide(L)' 'ENCRNRVERAINKIDGASARVNLRKKEAVVSLDRKIDDETLKNAVESAGYKAVSVKTREVKK' A
#
# COMPACT_ATOMS: atom_id res chain seq x y z
N GLU A 1 1.27 19.89 2.27
CA GLU A 1 1.64 18.57 2.84
C GLU A 1 1.44 17.49 1.77
N ASN A 2 2.39 16.57 1.63
CA ASN A 2 2.39 15.64 0.50
C ASN A 2 1.59 14.37 0.85
N CYS A 3 0.38 14.25 0.31
CA CYS A 3 -0.46 13.06 0.32
C CYS A 3 0.33 11.74 0.20
N ARG A 4 1.31 11.71 -0.71
CA ARG A 4 2.19 10.55 -0.95
C ARG A 4 2.95 10.10 0.30
N ASN A 5 3.55 11.03 1.04
CA ASN A 5 4.46 10.70 2.14
C ASN A 5 3.70 10.10 3.33
N ARG A 6 2.43 10.49 3.51
CA ARG A 6 1.59 9.98 4.59
C ARG A 6 1.23 8.52 4.36
N VAL A 7 0.81 8.20 3.13
CA VAL A 7 0.51 6.82 2.69
C VAL A 7 1.75 5.95 2.70
N GLU A 8 2.83 6.45 2.13
CA GLU A 8 4.06 5.67 2.00
C GLU A 8 4.62 5.30 3.36
N ARG A 9 4.60 6.21 4.35
CA ARG A 9 5.05 5.91 5.72
C ARG A 9 4.09 5.02 6.49
N ALA A 10 2.78 5.15 6.29
CA ALA A 10 1.79 4.30 6.97
C ALA A 10 1.93 2.84 6.53
N ILE A 11 2.13 2.60 5.23
CA ILE A 11 2.25 1.25 4.69
C ILE A 11 3.66 0.69 4.92
N ASN A 12 4.74 1.47 4.80
CA ASN A 12 6.10 1.02 5.15
C ASN A 12 6.27 0.72 6.65
N LYS A 13 5.32 1.12 7.50
CA LYS A 13 5.30 0.75 8.92
C LYS A 13 4.85 -0.70 9.14
N ILE A 14 4.22 -1.32 8.15
CA ILE A 14 3.83 -2.72 8.21
C ILE A 14 5.06 -3.57 7.92
N ASP A 15 5.37 -4.48 8.84
CA ASP A 15 6.45 -5.44 8.66
C ASP A 15 6.16 -6.38 7.47
N GLY A 16 7.01 -6.33 6.45
CA GLY A 16 6.84 -7.09 5.21
C GLY A 16 5.92 -6.45 4.16
N ALA A 17 5.54 -5.17 4.31
CA ALA A 17 4.91 -4.39 3.24
C ALA A 17 5.66 -3.08 2.95
N SER A 18 5.83 -2.76 1.67
CA SER A 18 6.37 -1.50 1.20
C SER A 18 5.42 -0.85 0.22
N ALA A 19 5.12 0.43 0.40
CA ALA A 19 4.39 1.21 -0.58
C ALA A 19 5.27 2.20 -1.32
N ARG A 20 4.87 2.51 -2.55
CA ARG A 20 5.37 3.62 -3.36
C ARG A 20 4.20 4.33 -4.03
N VAL A 21 4.05 5.63 -3.77
CA VAL A 21 2.96 6.42 -4.34
C VAL A 21 3.46 7.29 -5.48
N ASN A 22 2.92 7.07 -6.68
CA ASN A 22 3.21 7.83 -7.87
C ASN A 22 2.15 8.90 -8.10
N LEU A 23 2.45 10.13 -7.67
CA LEU A 23 1.58 11.29 -7.93
C LEU A 23 1.38 11.58 -9.43
N ARG A 24 2.40 11.29 -10.27
CA ARG A 24 2.30 11.44 -11.73
C ARG A 24 1.21 10.58 -12.35
N LYS A 25 1.06 9.34 -11.86
CA LYS A 25 0.07 8.38 -12.36
C LYS A 25 -1.21 8.34 -11.51
N LYS A 26 -1.21 9.00 -10.36
CA LYS A 26 -2.26 8.90 -9.33
C LYS A 26 -2.48 7.45 -8.87
N GLU A 27 -1.40 6.68 -8.81
CA GLU A 27 -1.41 5.25 -8.45
C GLU A 27 -0.48 4.98 -7.26
N ALA A 28 -0.86 4.04 -6.40
CA ALA A 28 -0.03 3.54 -5.31
C ALA A 28 0.32 2.07 -5.58
N VAL A 29 1.61 1.77 -5.62
CA VAL A 29 2.13 0.40 -5.77
C VAL A 29 2.52 -0.09 -4.39
N VAL A 30 1.97 -1.23 -3.98
CA VAL A 30 2.32 -1.89 -2.72
C VAL A 30 2.98 -3.23 -3.02
N SER A 31 4.16 -3.42 -2.46
CA SER A 31 4.96 -4.64 -2.51
C SER A 31 4.85 -5.36 -1.18
N LEU A 32 4.53 -6.65 -1.22
CA LEU A 32 4.39 -7.51 -0.05
C LEU A 32 5.45 -8.59 -0.16
N ASP A 33 6.29 -8.70 0.87
CA ASP A 33 7.35 -9.72 0.92
C ASP A 33 6.82 -11.08 1.39
N ARG A 34 5.68 -11.05 2.11
CA ARG A 34 4.97 -12.21 2.65
C ARG A 34 3.50 -12.15 2.26
N LYS A 35 2.79 -13.27 2.44
CA LYS A 35 1.32 -13.28 2.37
C LYS A 35 0.78 -12.42 3.51
N ILE A 36 0.34 -11.21 3.18
CA ILE A 36 -0.39 -10.29 4.06
C ILE A 36 -1.84 -10.33 3.63
N ASP A 37 -2.75 -10.33 4.60
CA ASP A 37 -4.17 -10.34 4.35
C ASP A 37 -4.65 -9.01 3.73
N ASP A 38 -5.63 -9.08 2.82
CA ASP A 38 -6.17 -7.90 2.14
C ASP A 38 -6.76 -6.90 3.13
N GLU A 39 -7.30 -7.40 4.24
CA GLU A 39 -7.83 -6.58 5.33
C GLU A 39 -6.74 -5.76 6.01
N THR A 40 -5.57 -6.36 6.26
CA THR A 40 -4.41 -5.67 6.87
C THR A 40 -3.91 -4.55 5.96
N LEU A 41 -3.88 -4.81 4.65
CA LEU A 41 -3.54 -3.80 3.64
C LEU A 41 -4.54 -2.65 3.60
N LYS A 42 -5.84 -2.97 3.56
CA LYS A 42 -6.91 -1.96 3.58
C LYS A 42 -6.80 -1.08 4.82
N ASN A 43 -6.64 -1.69 5.99
CA ASN A 43 -6.61 -0.98 7.26
C ASN A 43 -5.39 -0.03 7.35
N ALA A 44 -4.24 -0.43 6.79
CA ALA A 44 -3.08 0.45 6.72
C ALA A 44 -3.25 1.62 5.73
N VAL A 45 -3.91 1.38 4.60
CA VAL A 45 -4.24 2.43 3.63
C VAL A 45 -5.27 3.40 4.21
N GLU A 46 -6.28 2.89 4.93
CA GLU A 46 -7.29 3.69 5.64
C GLU A 46 -6.70 4.49 6.80
N SER A 47 -5.78 3.90 7.58
CA SER A 47 -5.01 4.61 8.62
C SER A 47 -4.18 5.76 8.06
N ALA A 48 -3.79 5.69 6.78
CA ALA A 48 -3.12 6.79 6.10
C ALA A 48 -4.07 7.92 5.68
N GLY A 49 -5.39 7.69 5.74
CA GLY A 49 -6.44 8.58 5.26
C GLY A 49 -6.85 8.35 3.80
N TYR A 50 -6.60 7.15 3.26
CA TYR A 50 -6.90 6.81 1.86
C TYR A 50 -7.75 5.56 1.79
N LYS A 51 -8.61 5.47 0.77
CA LYS A 51 -9.46 4.30 0.57
C LYS A 51 -8.87 3.42 -0.51
N ALA A 52 -8.54 2.17 -0.18
CA ALA A 52 -8.16 1.18 -1.18
C ALA A 52 -9.40 0.78 -2.00
N VAL A 53 -9.55 1.37 -3.19
CA VAL A 53 -10.66 1.11 -4.12
C VAL A 53 -10.48 -0.22 -4.86
N SER A 54 -9.25 -0.64 -5.10
CA SER A 54 -8.94 -1.91 -5.75
C SER A 54 -7.58 -2.42 -5.29
N VAL A 55 -7.55 -3.63 -4.76
CA VAL A 55 -6.32 -4.35 -4.43
C VAL A 55 -6.19 -5.46 -5.47
N LYS A 56 -5.21 -5.33 -6.37
CA LYS A 56 -4.85 -6.40 -7.31
C LYS A 56 -3.60 -7.07 -6.80
N THR A 57 -3.77 -8.15 -6.06
CA THR A 57 -2.68 -9.03 -5.69
C THR A 57 -2.27 -9.82 -6.92
N ARG A 58 -1.06 -9.57 -7.42
CA ARG A 58 -0.49 -10.36 -8.50
C ARG A 58 0.54 -11.29 -7.86
N GLU A 59 0.16 -12.55 -7.68
CA GLU A 59 1.08 -13.57 -7.20
C GLU A 59 2.23 -13.67 -8.21
N VAL A 60 3.44 -13.29 -7.78
CA VAL A 60 4.65 -13.52 -8.55
C VAL A 60 4.97 -15.01 -8.38
N LYS A 61 4.29 -15.85 -9.18
CA LYS A 61 4.67 -17.26 -9.31
C LYS A 61 6.12 -17.28 -9.81
N LYS A 62 6.98 -17.86 -8.98
CA LYS A 62 8.39 -18.13 -9.27
C LYS A 62 8.50 -19.06 -10.47
#